data_AF-A0A2D4PKQ8-F1
#
_entry.id   AF-A0A2D4PKQ8-F1
#
_cell.length_a   1.000
_cell.length_b   1.000
_cell.length_c   1.000
_cell.angle_alpha   90.00
_cell.angle_beta   90.00
_cell.angle_gamma   90.00
#
_symmetry.space_group_name_H-M   'P 1'
#
loop_
_entity.id
_entity.type
_entity.pdbx_description
1 polymer ?
#
loop_
_entity_poly.entity_id
_entity_poly.type
_entity_poly.pdbx_seq_one_letter_code
_entity_poly.pdbx_strand_id
1 'polypeptide(L)'
;ASLEEKVKQHEDYNSVLQEVEKWLLQMSSRLITPELMENSDLEVITQQLASHKATMEEIAGFEDRLNILKSKGDSLIIECAQHLQAKFKQNIETQLQGTRDSYSAICSTTQKVYQSLEHELQKHVNHQDTLQQCQAWLSTVCPELKA
;
A
#
# COMPACT_ATOMS: atom_id res chain seq x y z
N ALA A 1 28.24 8.15 26.15
CA ALA A 1 27.01 8.95 26.13
C ALA A 1 26.62 9.40 27.54
N SER A 2 26.29 10.67 27.70
CA SER A 2 25.64 11.19 28.93
C SER A 2 24.25 10.56 29.09
N LEU A 3 23.69 10.55 30.30
CA LEU A 3 22.30 10.11 30.52
C LEU A 3 21.32 10.91 29.65
N GLU A 4 21.57 12.21 29.49
CA GLU A 4 20.78 13.12 28.65
C GLU A 4 20.81 12.73 27.17
N GLU A 5 21.96 12.29 26.66
CA GLU A 5 22.11 11.86 25.28
C GLU A 5 21.32 10.58 25.00
N LYS A 6 21.33 9.63 25.95
CA LYS A 6 20.53 8.41 25.86
C LYS A 6 19.03 8.70 25.91
N VAL A 7 18.60 9.58 26.81
CA VAL A 7 17.19 10.00 26.89
C VAL A 7 16.74 10.60 25.56
N LYS A 8 17.55 11.49 24.97
CA LYS A 8 17.25 12.11 23.68
C LYS A 8 17.13 11.08 22.54
N GLN A 9 18.01 10.09 22.47
CA GLN A 9 17.91 9.03 21.44
C GLN A 9 16.63 8.18 21.60
N HIS A 10 16.23 7.90 22.83
CA HIS A 10 14.98 7.19 23.12
C HIS A 10 13.75 8.02 22.72
N GLU A 11 13.75 9.32 23.02
CA GLU A 11 12.69 10.25 22.60
C GLU A 11 12.59 10.33 21.08
N ASP A 12 13.73 10.44 20.40
CA ASP A 12 13.80 10.45 18.93
C ASP A 12 13.22 9.16 18.34
N TYR A 13 13.60 7.98 18.86
CA TYR A 13 13.06 6.71 18.39
C TYR A 13 11.55 6.63 18.62
N ASN A 14 11.07 6.96 19.82
CA ASN A 14 9.65 6.92 20.15
C ASN A 14 8.83 7.89 19.30
N SER A 15 9.37 9.07 18.98
CA SER A 15 8.71 10.03 18.09
C SER A 15 8.54 9.46 16.69
N VAL A 16 9.59 8.84 16.12
CA VAL A 16 9.49 8.18 14.81
C VAL A 16 8.54 6.98 14.87
N LEU A 17 8.57 6.19 15.93
CA LEU A 17 7.68 5.03 16.11
C LEU A 17 6.21 5.46 16.11
N GLN A 18 5.85 6.49 16.87
CA GLN A 18 4.48 7.00 16.92
C GLN A 18 4.01 7.54 15.58
N GLU A 19 4.88 8.25 14.85
CA GLU A 19 4.57 8.71 13.50
C GLU A 19 4.31 7.53 12.57
N VAL A 20 5.13 6.48 12.69
CA VAL A 20 4.98 5.29 11.87
C VAL A 20 3.68 4.56 12.16
N GLU A 21 3.40 4.29 13.43
CA GLU A 21 2.16 3.64 13.87
C GLU A 21 0.92 4.44 13.45
N LYS A 22 0.97 5.76 13.57
CA LYS A 22 -0.12 6.64 13.13
C LYS A 22 -0.36 6.53 11.63
N TRP A 23 0.69 6.58 10.82
CA TRP A 23 0.56 6.46 9.38
C TRP A 23 0.02 5.08 8.98
N LEU A 24 0.52 3.99 9.61
CA LEU A 24 0.04 2.63 9.35
C LEU A 24 -1.46 2.50 9.64
N LEU A 25 -1.94 3.06 10.76
CA LEU A 25 -3.36 3.07 11.09
C LEU A 25 -4.20 3.87 10.10
N GLN A 26 -3.72 5.05 9.69
CA GLN A 26 -4.41 5.92 8.73
C GLN A 26 -4.45 5.30 7.33
N MET A 27 -3.37 4.65 6.89
CA MET A 27 -3.32 3.99 5.60
C MET A 27 -4.19 2.73 5.60
N SER A 28 -4.13 1.92 6.66
CA SER A 28 -4.97 0.74 6.80
C SER A 28 -6.47 1.08 6.74
N SER A 29 -6.91 2.16 7.41
CA SER A 29 -8.31 2.57 7.36
C SER A 29 -8.76 3.06 5.98
N ARG A 30 -7.88 3.73 5.22
CA ARG A 30 -8.13 4.14 3.83
C ARG A 30 -8.28 2.94 2.88
N LEU A 31 -7.51 1.87 3.13
CA LEU A 31 -7.56 0.64 2.33
C LEU A 31 -8.81 -0.21 2.58
N ILE A 32 -9.63 0.13 3.58
CA ILE A 32 -11.00 -0.38 3.71
C ILE A 32 -11.87 0.36 2.68
N THR A 33 -11.63 0.09 1.40
CA THR A 33 -12.42 0.66 0.30
C THR A 33 -13.52 -0.35 -0.08
N PRO A 34 -14.78 0.10 -0.26
CA PRO A 34 -15.88 -0.80 -0.60
C PRO A 34 -15.61 -1.54 -1.91
N GLU A 35 -16.06 -2.80 -1.93
CA GLU A 35 -15.99 -3.73 -3.05
C GLU A 35 -16.44 -3.03 -4.35
N LEU A 36 -15.66 -3.16 -5.41
CA LEU A 36 -16.05 -2.68 -6.74
C LEU A 36 -17.43 -3.23 -7.07
N MET A 37 -18.41 -2.35 -7.24
CA MET A 37 -19.72 -2.79 -7.67
C MET A 37 -19.59 -3.31 -9.10
N GLU A 38 -20.00 -4.56 -9.32
CA GLU A 38 -20.11 -5.11 -10.68
C GLU A 38 -20.90 -4.13 -11.54
N ASN A 39 -20.35 -3.77 -12.71
CA ASN A 39 -20.87 -2.78 -13.68
C ASN A 39 -20.52 -1.30 -13.40
N SER A 40 -19.40 -1.01 -12.76
CA SER A 40 -18.88 0.36 -12.67
C SER A 40 -18.46 0.89 -14.05
N ASP A 41 -18.79 2.14 -14.39
CA ASP A 41 -18.42 2.74 -15.67
C ASP A 41 -16.89 2.80 -15.86
N LEU A 42 -16.43 2.73 -17.13
CA LEU A 42 -15.00 2.77 -17.49
C LEU A 42 -14.27 3.98 -16.89
N GLU A 43 -14.96 5.12 -16.82
CA GLU A 43 -14.45 6.35 -16.21
C GLU A 43 -14.17 6.17 -14.70
N VAL A 44 -15.09 5.51 -13.99
CA VAL A 44 -14.96 5.22 -12.55
C VAL A 44 -13.78 4.28 -12.30
N ILE A 45 -13.64 3.21 -13.09
CA ILE A 45 -12.52 2.26 -12.98
C ILE A 45 -11.18 2.97 -13.22
N THR A 46 -11.12 3.83 -14.24
CA THR A 46 -9.89 4.58 -14.58
C THR A 46 -9.51 5.56 -13.48
N GLN A 47 -10.49 6.29 -12.91
CA GLN A 47 -10.26 7.22 -11.81
C GLN A 47 -9.80 6.49 -10.54
N GLN A 48 -10.39 5.33 -10.24
CA GLN A 48 -9.97 4.50 -9.12
C GLN A 48 -8.56 3.95 -9.31
N LEU A 49 -8.19 3.53 -10.52
CA LEU A 49 -6.82 3.13 -10.85
C LEU A 49 -5.82 4.26 -10.61
N ALA A 50 -6.12 5.48 -11.05
CA ALA A 50 -5.26 6.64 -10.83
C ALA A 50 -5.09 6.94 -9.32
N SER A 51 -6.19 6.91 -8.57
CA SER A 51 -6.18 7.09 -7.10
C SER A 51 -5.35 6.00 -6.39
N HIS A 52 -5.50 4.74 -6.81
CA HIS A 52 -4.73 3.63 -6.25
C HIS A 52 -3.25 3.72 -6.59
N LYS A 53 -2.87 4.16 -7.80
CA LYS A 53 -1.46 4.41 -8.16
C LYS A 53 -0.84 5.48 -7.28
N ALA A 54 -1.53 6.60 -7.04
CA ALA A 54 -1.06 7.63 -6.12
C ALA A 54 -0.88 7.08 -4.69
N THR A 55 -1.81 6.23 -4.24
CA THR A 55 -1.69 5.56 -2.93
C THR A 55 -0.50 4.61 -2.88
N MET A 56 -0.21 3.87 -3.95
CA MET A 56 0.97 2.99 -4.03
C MET A 56 2.28 3.79 -3.98
N GLU A 57 2.34 4.95 -4.65
CA GLU A 57 3.50 5.85 -4.58
C GLU A 57 3.70 6.40 -3.17
N GLU A 58 2.62 6.79 -2.48
CA GLU A 58 2.66 7.21 -1.07
C GLU A 58 3.20 6.09 -0.17
N ILE A 59 2.73 4.85 -0.36
CA ILE A 59 3.22 3.68 0.37
C ILE A 59 4.71 3.46 0.12
N ALA A 60 5.15 3.48 -1.14
CA ALA A 60 6.55 3.31 -1.49
C ALA A 60 7.45 4.39 -0.86
N GLY A 61 6.99 5.65 -0.86
CA GLY A 61 7.71 6.75 -0.22
C GLY A 61 7.87 6.58 1.30
N PHE A 62 6.96 5.85 1.93
CA PHE A 62 7.00 5.61 3.37
C PHE A 62 8.07 4.59 3.80
N GLU A 63 8.62 3.82 2.87
CA GLU A 63 9.68 2.85 3.17
C GLU A 63 10.93 3.49 3.79
N ASP A 64 11.27 4.72 3.38
CA ASP A 64 12.38 5.48 3.97
C ASP A 64 12.14 5.74 5.46
N ARG A 65 10.90 6.06 5.86
CA ARG A 65 10.56 6.31 7.26
C ARG A 65 10.67 5.05 8.12
N LEU A 66 10.29 3.90 7.58
CA LEU A 66 10.50 2.60 8.22
C LEU A 66 11.99 2.26 8.38
N ASN A 67 12.82 2.59 7.38
CA ASN A 67 14.25 2.40 7.47
C ASN A 67 14.87 3.29 8.55
N ILE A 68 14.46 4.55 8.66
CA ILE A 68 14.88 5.45 9.75
C ILE A 68 14.50 4.89 11.12
N LEU A 69 13.26 4.39 11.27
CA LEU A 69 12.80 3.77 12.51
C LEU A 69 13.68 2.57 12.89
N LYS A 70 13.95 1.68 11.92
CA LYS A 70 14.81 0.52 12.10
C LYS A 70 16.22 0.92 12.53
N SER A 71 16.86 1.85 11.82
CA SER A 71 18.22 2.29 12.16
C SER A 71 18.31 2.92 13.55
N LYS A 72 17.30 3.70 13.97
CA LYS A 72 17.23 4.25 15.33
C LYS A 72 17.03 3.15 16.38
N GLY A 73 16.16 2.17 16.11
CA GLY A 73 15.97 1.01 16.99
C GLY A 73 17.23 0.17 17.15
N ASP A 74 17.92 -0.12 16.04
CA ASP A 74 19.19 -0.86 16.05
C ASP A 74 20.27 -0.11 16.85
N SER A 75 20.35 1.22 16.71
CA SER A 75 21.27 2.07 17.48
C SER A 75 20.98 2.00 18.99
N LEU A 76 19.71 2.08 19.39
CA LEU A 76 19.30 1.94 20.79
C LEU A 76 19.64 0.56 21.37
N ILE A 77 19.52 -0.50 20.58
CA ILE A 77 19.89 -1.86 20.99
C ILE A 77 21.41 -1.94 21.24
N ILE A 78 22.23 -1.35 20.37
CA ILE A 78 23.70 -1.34 20.48
C ILE A 78 24.14 -0.54 21.71
N GLU A 79 23.52 0.60 21.98
CA GLU A 79 23.88 1.49 23.09
C GLU A 79 23.36 1.03 24.47
N CYS A 80 22.49 0.01 24.49
CA CYS A 80 21.95 -0.54 25.73
C CYS A 80 23.02 -1.39 26.46
N ALA A 81 23.26 -1.07 27.74
CA ALA A 81 24.28 -1.75 28.53
C ALA A 81 23.95 -3.24 28.77
N GLN A 82 24.98 -4.09 28.78
CA GLN A 82 24.88 -5.56 28.87
C GLN A 82 24.07 -6.13 30.06
N HIS A 83 23.76 -5.32 31.07
CA HIS A 83 23.03 -5.77 32.26
C HIS A 83 21.51 -5.47 32.24
N LEU A 84 21.01 -4.69 31.27
CA LEU A 84 19.58 -4.31 31.13
C LEU A 84 18.88 -5.03 29.96
N GLN A 85 19.44 -6.16 29.51
CA GLN A 85 19.73 -6.34 28.08
C GLN A 85 18.72 -7.12 27.24
N ALA A 86 17.95 -8.05 27.80
CA ALA A 86 17.16 -8.97 26.95
C ALA A 86 15.76 -8.42 26.64
N LYS A 87 15.02 -7.98 27.68
CA LYS A 87 13.63 -7.52 27.52
C LYS A 87 13.51 -6.23 26.72
N PHE A 88 14.44 -5.29 26.95
CA PHE A 88 14.44 -4.03 26.22
C PHE A 88 14.71 -4.22 24.73
N LYS A 89 15.75 -5.00 24.41
CA LYS A 89 16.06 -5.39 23.04
C LYS A 89 14.88 -6.10 22.37
N GLN A 90 14.31 -7.11 23.04
CA GLN A 90 13.16 -7.84 22.54
C GLN A 90 11.96 -6.91 22.27
N ASN A 91 11.73 -5.91 23.12
CA ASN A 91 10.65 -4.95 22.92
C ASN A 91 10.84 -4.12 21.65
N ILE A 92 12.04 -3.57 21.42
CA ILE A 92 12.35 -2.83 20.19
C ILE A 92 12.22 -3.75 18.98
N GLU A 93 12.81 -4.94 19.01
CA GLU A 93 12.71 -5.91 17.91
C GLU A 93 11.25 -6.26 17.59
N THR A 94 10.41 -6.44 18.62
CA THR A 94 8.97 -6.72 18.46
C THR A 94 8.25 -5.54 17.81
N GLN A 95 8.55 -4.30 18.21
CA GLN A 95 7.96 -3.10 17.61
C GLN A 95 8.38 -2.92 16.15
N LEU A 96 9.66 -3.11 15.84
CA LEU A 96 10.18 -3.04 14.47
C LEU A 96 9.56 -4.13 13.59
N GLN A 97 9.41 -5.34 14.11
CA GLN A 97 8.77 -6.42 13.37
C GLN A 97 7.28 -6.14 13.15
N GLY A 98 6.55 -5.72 14.18
CA GLY A 98 5.11 -5.41 14.06
C GLY A 98 4.81 -4.29 13.07
N THR A 99 5.64 -3.23 13.05
CA THR A 99 5.52 -2.14 12.07
C THR A 99 5.83 -2.61 10.63
N ARG A 100 6.87 -3.44 10.46
CA ARG A 100 7.23 -4.06 9.17
C ARG A 100 6.11 -4.98 8.65
N ASP A 101 5.54 -5.80 9.52
CA ASP A 101 4.46 -6.73 9.16
C ASP A 101 3.20 -5.98 8.74
N SER A 102 2.82 -4.95 9.50
CA SER A 102 1.69 -4.08 9.19
C SER A 102 1.86 -3.38 7.83
N TYR A 103 3.06 -2.85 7.56
CA TYR A 103 3.38 -2.25 6.27
C TYR A 103 3.28 -3.26 5.12
N SER A 104 3.78 -4.47 5.32
CA SER A 104 3.73 -5.54 4.31
C SER A 104 2.29 -5.98 4.01
N ALA A 105 1.43 -6.00 5.03
CA ALA A 105 -0.01 -6.26 4.86
C ALA A 105 -0.68 -5.15 4.05
N ILE A 106 -0.37 -3.88 4.32
CA ILE A 106 -0.84 -2.71 3.55
C ILE A 106 -0.43 -2.83 2.08
N CYS A 107 0.84 -3.14 1.81
CA CYS A 107 1.34 -3.34 0.43
C CYS A 107 0.56 -4.45 -0.28
N SER A 108 0.38 -5.60 0.40
CA SER A 108 -0.33 -6.76 -0.15
C SER A 108 -1.79 -6.44 -0.48
N THR A 109 -2.48 -5.74 0.41
CA THR A 109 -3.87 -5.33 0.18
C THR A 109 -3.98 -4.35 -0.98
N THR A 110 -3.11 -3.33 -1.01
CA THR A 110 -3.10 -2.33 -2.09
C THR A 110 -2.84 -2.98 -3.45
N GLN A 111 -1.88 -3.90 -3.52
CA GLN A 111 -1.56 -4.64 -4.73
C GLN A 111 -2.74 -5.50 -5.22
N LYS A 112 -3.43 -6.18 -4.30
CA LYS A 112 -4.63 -6.96 -4.65
C LYS A 112 -5.73 -6.08 -5.25
N VAL A 113 -6.01 -4.93 -4.63
CA VAL A 113 -7.04 -4.01 -5.15
C VAL A 113 -6.64 -3.47 -6.53
N TYR A 114 -5.38 -3.10 -6.70
CA TYR A 114 -4.86 -2.66 -7.99
C TYR A 114 -5.02 -3.72 -9.08
N GLN A 115 -4.66 -4.97 -8.80
CA GLN A 115 -4.81 -6.09 -9.74
C GLN A 115 -6.27 -6.36 -10.11
N SER A 116 -7.19 -6.27 -9.14
CA SER A 116 -8.63 -6.41 -9.40
C SER A 116 -9.15 -5.31 -10.32
N LEU A 117 -8.73 -4.05 -10.10
CA LEU A 117 -9.07 -2.92 -10.95
C LEU A 117 -8.55 -3.08 -12.38
N GLU A 118 -7.29 -3.51 -12.54
CA GLU A 118 -6.71 -3.79 -13.85
C GLU A 118 -7.46 -4.91 -14.58
N HIS A 119 -7.87 -5.95 -13.86
CA HIS A 119 -8.64 -7.05 -14.42
C HIS A 119 -10.03 -6.58 -14.91
N GLU A 120 -10.74 -5.78 -14.10
CA GLU A 120 -12.05 -5.26 -14.52
C GLU A 120 -11.91 -4.30 -15.72
N LEU A 121 -10.88 -3.45 -15.72
CA LEU A 121 -10.56 -2.61 -16.88
C LEU A 121 -10.35 -3.44 -18.15
N GLN A 122 -9.56 -4.51 -18.06
CA GLN A 122 -9.29 -5.39 -19.21
C GLN A 122 -10.56 -6.08 -19.72
N LYS A 123 -11.44 -6.51 -18.81
CA LYS A 123 -12.74 -7.09 -19.16
C LYS A 123 -13.63 -6.08 -19.90
N HIS A 124 -13.68 -4.83 -19.45
CA HIS A 124 -14.43 -3.76 -20.13
C HIS A 124 -13.89 -3.49 -21.55
N VAL A 125 -12.57 -3.39 -21.71
CA VAL A 125 -11.92 -3.19 -23.02
C VAL A 125 -12.25 -4.35 -23.97
N ASN A 126 -12.09 -5.59 -23.51
CA ASN A 126 -12.39 -6.78 -24.33
C ASN A 126 -13.85 -6.84 -24.76
N HIS A 127 -14.78 -6.47 -23.87
CA HIS A 127 -16.20 -6.43 -24.17
C HIS A 127 -16.52 -5.37 -25.25
N GLN A 128 -15.94 -4.17 -25.11
CA GLN A 128 -16.10 -3.10 -26.07
C GLN A 128 -15.55 -3.47 -27.46
N ASP A 129 -14.37 -4.08 -27.50
CA ASP A 129 -13.74 -4.55 -28.75
C ASP A 129 -14.61 -5.61 -29.45
N THR A 130 -15.12 -6.57 -28.68
CA THR A 130 -16.01 -7.62 -29.22
C THR A 130 -17.29 -7.01 -29.78
N LEU A 131 -17.89 -6.04 -29.08
CA LEU A 131 -19.07 -5.33 -29.54
C LEU A 131 -18.81 -4.58 -30.85
N GLN A 132 -17.68 -3.86 -30.94
CA GLN A 132 -17.30 -3.15 -32.16
C GLN A 132 -17.09 -4.10 -33.34
N GLN A 133 -16.43 -5.25 -33.13
CA GLN A 133 -16.26 -6.27 -34.17
C GLN A 133 -17.59 -6.80 -34.67
N CYS A 134 -18.53 -7.13 -33.77
CA CYS A 134 -19.88 -7.55 -34.13
C CYS A 134 -20.63 -6.48 -34.93
N GLN A 135 -20.53 -5.21 -34.53
CA GLN A 135 -21.16 -4.09 -35.23
C GLN A 135 -20.57 -3.88 -36.63
N ALA A 136 -19.24 -3.97 -36.78
CA ALA A 136 -18.57 -3.86 -38.07
C ALA A 136 -18.95 -5.01 -39.01
N TRP A 137 -19.00 -6.24 -38.48
CA TRP A 137 -19.46 -7.41 -39.23
C TRP A 137 -20.91 -7.25 -39.69
N LEU A 138 -21.83 -6.87 -38.79
CA LEU A 138 -23.24 -6.62 -39.13
C LEU A 138 -23.38 -5.52 -40.18
N SER A 139 -22.59 -4.45 -40.09
CA SER A 139 -22.61 -3.35 -41.06
C SER A 139 -22.12 -3.77 -42.44
N THR A 140 -21.22 -4.77 -42.50
CA THR A 140 -20.72 -5.33 -43.75
C THR A 140 -21.73 -6.30 -44.38
N VAL A 141 -22.34 -7.16 -43.58
CA VAL A 141 -23.24 -8.23 -44.06
C VAL A 141 -24.67 -7.74 -44.34
N CYS A 142 -25.19 -6.76 -43.58
CA CYS A 142 -26.53 -6.21 -43.79
C CYS A 142 -26.82 -5.69 -45.22
N PRO A 143 -25.90 -4.93 -45.87
CA PRO A 143 -26.11 -4.49 -47.25
C PRO A 143 -25.99 -5.62 -48.28
N GLU A 144 -25.12 -6.61 -48.04
CA GLU A 144 -24.99 -7.79 -48.92
C GLU A 144 -26.24 -8.66 -48.92
N LEU A 145 -26.94 -8.76 -47.78
CA LEU A 145 -28.22 -9.50 -47.67
C LEU A 145 -29.42 -8.79 -48.33
N LYS A 146 -29.28 -7.50 -48.67
CA LYS A 146 -30.32 -6.71 -49.34
C LYS A 146 -30.10 -6.54 -50.84
N ALA A 147 -28.97 -7.02 -51.36
CA ALA A 147 -28.63 -7.07 -52.78
C ALA A 147 -29.12 -8.39 -53.39
#